data_AF-A0AAE3E0K3-F1
#
_entry.id   AF-A0AAE3E0K3-F1
#
_cell.length_a   1.000
_cell.length_b   1.000
_cell.length_c   1.000
_cell.angle_alpha   90.00
_cell.angle_beta   90.00
_cell.angle_gamma   90.00
#
_symmetry.space_group_name_H-M   'P 1'
#
loop_
_entity.id
_entity.type
_entity.pdbx_description
1 polymer ?
#
loop_
_entity_poly.entity_id
_entity_poly.type
_entity_poly.pdbx_seq_one_letter_code
_entity_poly.pdbx_strand_id
1 'polypeptide(L)'
;MEANNLMVVNSTDGQSSEILGKFLYYSFPRLLINKKEFKELVERYGFPASKREKHSAIDAFRCATTDVKDRIVEERNGEPNIARIYFRDNKRVSGNIISRELVEETVNEETNDYRKLANVQLDRNSGDIFVTDVDCFTRRDVDGYCDKVKELYKLYLDSVGNRQIETVADKYISSLNAIKISARGYHFFIPKQYMGYIDDFEDFMEELSGMNLYAPTNKATRKEISINSMYVADDEKQRKKMATEFYLYMQKQIQDYQDKIEKLIKAGSQSNAILTRWLNRVSTLEDKKYDYEVILKQRLNDMDSEFECLRTLCDEYKLRVRAKGGYNIAA
;
A
#
# COMPACT_ATOMS: atom_id res chain seq x y z
N MET A 1 -44.47 -13.31 19.91
CA MET A 1 -43.03 -13.23 19.57
C MET A 1 -42.60 -11.81 19.88
N GLU A 2 -41.95 -11.63 21.02
CA GLU A 2 -41.41 -10.31 21.41
C GLU A 2 -40.17 -10.00 20.58
N ALA A 3 -40.14 -8.82 19.98
CA ALA A 3 -39.04 -8.32 19.16
C ALA A 3 -37.86 -7.82 20.03
N ASN A 4 -37.39 -8.64 20.98
CA ASN A 4 -36.39 -8.22 21.98
C ASN A 4 -34.93 -8.26 21.50
N ASN A 5 -34.66 -8.43 20.20
CA ASN A 5 -33.29 -8.56 19.65
C ASN A 5 -33.12 -7.86 18.28
N LEU A 6 -33.80 -6.75 18.04
CA LEU A 6 -33.54 -5.89 16.89
C LEU A 6 -32.76 -4.65 17.34
N MET A 7 -31.51 -4.50 16.87
CA MET A 7 -30.74 -3.27 17.04
C MET A 7 -31.23 -2.26 15.99
N VAL A 8 -31.86 -1.18 16.45
CA VAL A 8 -32.30 -0.08 15.59
C VAL A 8 -31.22 1.00 15.61
N VAL A 9 -30.45 1.10 14.53
CA VAL A 9 -29.48 2.19 14.35
C VAL A 9 -30.23 3.39 13.76
N ASN A 10 -30.66 4.33 14.60
CA ASN A 10 -31.25 5.59 14.15
C ASN A 10 -30.14 6.49 13.59
N SER A 11 -30.08 6.60 12.27
CA SER A 11 -29.07 7.36 11.52
C SER A 11 -29.20 8.89 11.65
N THR A 12 -30.31 9.41 12.19
CA THR A 12 -30.60 10.85 12.19
C THR A 12 -30.30 11.57 13.52
N ASP A 13 -30.35 10.91 14.67
CA ASP A 13 -30.27 11.61 15.98
C ASP A 13 -29.12 11.16 16.89
N GLY A 14 -28.28 10.20 16.48
CA GLY A 14 -27.00 9.95 17.15
C GLY A 14 -27.09 9.84 18.69
N GLN A 15 -28.15 9.25 19.25
CA GLN A 15 -28.18 8.83 20.66
C GLN A 15 -27.48 7.45 20.78
N SER A 16 -26.24 7.27 20.31
CA SER A 16 -24.96 7.47 21.03
C SER A 16 -24.69 6.66 22.30
N SER A 17 -25.46 5.64 22.68
CA SER A 17 -25.01 4.68 23.71
C SER A 17 -24.69 3.27 23.20
N GLU A 18 -25.08 2.94 21.95
CA GLU A 18 -25.11 1.55 21.48
C GLU A 18 -24.09 1.21 20.39
N ILE A 19 -23.18 2.12 20.01
CA ILE A 19 -22.22 1.91 18.91
C ILE A 19 -20.81 2.29 19.37
N LEU A 20 -19.85 1.38 19.15
CA LEU A 20 -18.42 1.59 19.42
C LEU A 20 -17.72 2.36 18.29
N GLY A 21 -18.18 2.15 17.06
CA GLY A 21 -17.54 2.68 15.87
C GLY A 21 -18.02 2.02 14.59
N LYS A 22 -17.23 2.16 13.52
CA LYS A 22 -17.42 1.47 12.24
C LYS A 22 -16.24 0.52 11.99
N PHE A 23 -16.56 -0.65 11.45
CA PHE A 23 -15.60 -1.54 10.82
C PHE A 23 -15.55 -1.19 9.33
N LEU A 24 -14.40 -0.73 8.86
CA LEU A 24 -14.14 -0.38 7.47
C LEU A 24 -13.31 -1.49 6.82
N TYR A 25 -13.71 -1.91 5.63
CA TYR A 25 -12.84 -2.69 4.77
C TYR A 25 -12.72 -2.06 3.40
N TYR A 26 -11.53 -2.17 2.82
CA TYR A 26 -11.34 -1.87 1.41
C TYR A 26 -10.33 -2.81 0.75
N SER A 27 -10.36 -2.86 -0.57
CA SER A 27 -9.35 -3.54 -1.38
C SER A 27 -9.15 -2.79 -2.68
N PHE A 28 -7.88 -2.67 -3.06
CA PHE A 28 -7.52 -2.03 -4.31
C PHE A 28 -7.38 -3.09 -5.42
N PRO A 29 -8.04 -2.91 -6.57
CA PRO A 29 -7.63 -3.58 -7.79
C PRO A 29 -6.29 -2.99 -8.23
N ARG A 30 -5.80 -3.38 -9.40
CA ARG A 30 -4.70 -2.63 -10.01
C ARG A 30 -5.21 -1.24 -10.40
N LEU A 31 -4.55 -0.22 -9.87
CA LEU A 31 -4.91 1.18 -10.07
C LEU A 31 -3.84 1.89 -10.87
N LEU A 32 -4.29 2.68 -11.84
CA LEU A 32 -3.47 3.58 -12.61
C LEU A 32 -4.28 4.85 -12.86
N ILE A 33 -3.94 5.92 -12.14
CA ILE A 33 -4.72 7.17 -12.13
C ILE A 33 -3.83 8.29 -12.65
N ASN A 34 -4.37 9.18 -13.49
CA ASN A 34 -3.61 10.35 -13.94
C ASN A 34 -3.10 11.14 -12.73
N LYS A 35 -1.82 11.52 -12.75
CA LYS A 35 -1.19 12.19 -11.61
C LYS A 35 -1.84 13.54 -11.27
N LYS A 36 -2.24 14.31 -12.27
CA LYS A 36 -2.84 15.63 -12.08
C LYS A 36 -4.22 15.49 -11.45
N GLU A 37 -5.06 14.63 -12.04
CA GLU A 37 -6.40 14.33 -11.52
C GLU A 37 -6.36 13.77 -10.10
N PHE A 38 -5.43 12.85 -9.81
CA PHE A 38 -5.23 12.32 -8.46
C PHE A 38 -4.86 13.43 -7.46
N LYS A 39 -3.99 14.36 -7.85
CA LYS A 39 -3.58 15.47 -6.97
C LYS A 39 -4.76 16.40 -6.69
N GLU A 40 -5.52 16.75 -7.71
CA GLU A 40 -6.72 17.59 -7.59
C GLU A 40 -7.79 16.92 -6.72
N LEU A 41 -7.98 15.61 -6.88
CA LEU A 41 -8.88 14.81 -6.04
C LEU A 41 -8.44 14.82 -4.57
N VAL A 42 -7.16 14.56 -4.29
CA VAL A 42 -6.62 14.58 -2.91
C VAL A 42 -6.76 15.97 -2.28
N GLU A 43 -6.51 17.04 -3.03
CA GLU A 43 -6.65 18.42 -2.53
C GLU A 43 -8.11 18.79 -2.25
N ARG A 44 -9.05 18.38 -3.11
CA ARG A 44 -10.49 18.63 -2.95
C ARG A 44 -11.07 18.00 -1.68
N TYR A 45 -10.68 16.76 -1.36
CA TYR A 45 -11.12 16.09 -0.13
C TYR A 45 -10.26 16.47 1.09
N GLY A 46 -9.23 17.31 0.95
CA GLY A 46 -8.36 17.71 2.05
C GLY A 46 -7.47 16.57 2.58
N PHE A 47 -7.21 15.54 1.78
CA PHE A 47 -6.47 14.35 2.21
C PHE A 47 -4.95 14.59 2.23
N PRO A 48 -4.21 13.85 3.07
CA PRO A 48 -2.78 14.07 3.22
C PRO A 48 -2.00 13.70 1.95
N ALA A 49 -1.28 14.68 1.40
CA ALA A 49 -0.49 14.49 0.18
C ALA A 49 0.52 13.33 0.30
N SER A 50 0.69 12.59 -0.80
CA SER A 50 1.78 11.63 -0.93
C SER A 50 3.09 12.37 -1.18
N LYS A 51 4.14 12.02 -0.42
CA LYS A 51 5.48 12.59 -0.60
C LYS A 51 6.25 11.97 -1.77
N ARG A 52 5.74 10.91 -2.38
CA ARG A 52 6.40 10.25 -3.52
C ARG A 52 5.74 10.72 -4.81
N GLU A 53 6.52 11.41 -5.63
CA GLU A 53 5.99 12.23 -6.72
C GLU A 53 5.92 11.53 -8.08
N LYS A 54 6.48 10.32 -8.27
CA LYS A 54 6.47 9.65 -9.59
C LYS A 54 6.78 8.15 -9.54
N HIS A 55 6.31 7.40 -10.53
CA HIS A 55 7.04 6.21 -10.98
C HIS A 55 8.41 6.65 -11.49
N SER A 56 9.48 5.97 -11.08
CA SER A 56 10.77 6.19 -11.74
C SER A 56 10.65 5.73 -13.20
N ALA A 57 11.43 6.31 -14.12
CA ALA A 57 11.50 5.83 -15.50
C ALA A 57 11.76 4.31 -15.56
N ILE A 58 12.57 3.80 -14.64
CA ILE A 58 12.88 2.38 -14.52
C ILE A 58 11.65 1.56 -14.14
N ASP A 59 10.90 2.01 -13.14
CA ASP A 59 9.71 1.29 -12.66
C ASP A 59 8.59 1.35 -13.69
N ALA A 60 8.38 2.50 -14.33
CA ALA A 60 7.41 2.65 -15.41
C ALA A 60 7.71 1.70 -16.57
N PHE A 61 8.98 1.61 -16.99
CA PHE A 61 9.40 0.69 -18.05
C PHE A 61 9.20 -0.78 -17.68
N ARG A 62 9.50 -1.14 -16.43
CA ARG A 62 9.25 -2.49 -15.91
C ARG A 62 7.78 -2.83 -15.84
N CYS A 63 6.93 -1.89 -15.42
CA CYS A 63 5.49 -2.08 -15.40
C CYS A 63 4.95 -2.26 -16.83
N ALA A 64 5.32 -1.38 -17.76
CA ALA A 64 4.90 -1.45 -19.16
C ALA A 64 5.27 -2.80 -19.81
N THR A 65 6.54 -3.19 -19.75
CA THR A 65 7.02 -4.46 -20.29
C THR A 65 6.39 -5.69 -19.62
N THR A 66 6.05 -5.62 -18.32
CA THR A 66 5.39 -6.74 -17.62
C THR A 66 3.93 -6.91 -18.05
N ASP A 67 3.29 -5.84 -18.49
CA ASP A 67 1.87 -5.83 -18.86
C ASP A 67 1.63 -6.21 -20.31
N VAL A 68 2.61 -5.96 -21.18
CA VAL A 68 2.55 -6.45 -22.55
C VAL A 68 2.81 -7.94 -22.55
N LYS A 69 1.72 -8.70 -22.67
CA LYS A 69 1.70 -10.15 -22.78
C LYS A 69 0.64 -10.57 -23.78
N ASP A 70 0.89 -11.67 -24.46
CA ASP A 70 -0.10 -12.29 -25.34
C ASP A 70 -0.09 -13.81 -25.19
N ARG A 71 -1.23 -14.44 -25.48
CA ARG A 71 -1.39 -15.88 -25.52
C ARG A 71 -2.06 -16.26 -26.82
N ILE A 72 -1.27 -16.81 -27.72
CA ILE A 72 -1.68 -17.23 -29.05
C ILE A 72 -1.96 -18.74 -28.99
N VAL A 73 -3.09 -19.17 -29.56
CA VAL A 73 -3.44 -20.59 -29.71
C VAL A 73 -3.53 -20.87 -31.20
N GLU A 74 -2.64 -21.70 -31.70
CA GLU A 74 -2.57 -22.11 -33.11
C GLU A 74 -2.81 -23.61 -33.20
N GLU A 75 -3.55 -24.06 -34.21
CA GLU A 75 -3.73 -25.49 -34.46
C GLU A 75 -2.52 -26.03 -35.25
N ARG A 76 -1.84 -27.05 -34.71
CA ARG A 76 -0.72 -27.71 -35.38
C ARG A 76 -0.92 -29.21 -35.29
N ASN A 77 -1.02 -29.88 -36.45
CA ASN A 77 -1.25 -31.32 -36.55
C ASN A 77 -2.52 -31.82 -35.83
N GLY A 78 -3.57 -30.99 -35.74
CA GLY A 78 -4.83 -31.33 -35.06
C GLY A 78 -4.82 -31.12 -33.55
N GLU A 79 -3.72 -30.61 -32.99
CA GLU A 79 -3.59 -30.29 -31.57
C GLU A 79 -3.38 -28.78 -31.33
N PRO A 80 -3.91 -28.22 -30.21
CA PRO A 80 -3.73 -26.82 -29.88
C PRO A 80 -2.30 -26.56 -29.40
N ASN A 81 -1.50 -25.87 -30.21
CA ASN A 81 -0.20 -25.35 -29.82
C ASN A 81 -0.38 -23.96 -29.17
N ILE A 82 0.15 -23.78 -27.97
CA ILE A 82 0.01 -22.55 -27.19
C ILE A 82 1.35 -21.83 -27.15
N ALA A 83 1.38 -20.60 -27.67
CA ALA A 83 2.53 -19.71 -27.57
C ALA A 83 2.21 -18.55 -26.61
N ARG A 84 3.10 -18.30 -25.64
CA ARG A 84 3.05 -17.13 -24.75
C ARG A 84 4.11 -16.14 -25.17
N ILE A 85 3.69 -14.90 -25.43
CA ILE A 85 4.59 -13.80 -25.73
C ILE A 85 4.69 -12.89 -24.52
N TYR A 86 5.90 -12.62 -24.02
CA TYR A 86 6.11 -11.73 -22.88
C TYR A 86 7.54 -11.21 -22.80
N PHE A 87 7.73 -10.15 -22.00
CA PHE A 87 9.05 -9.61 -21.69
C PHE A 87 9.63 -10.17 -20.39
N ARG A 88 10.90 -10.57 -20.40
CA ARG A 88 11.63 -11.00 -19.19
C ARG A 88 12.92 -10.19 -18.98
N ASP A 89 13.42 -10.21 -17.76
CA ASP A 89 14.57 -9.40 -17.36
C ASP A 89 15.88 -9.93 -17.96
N ASN A 90 16.70 -9.04 -18.52
CA ASN A 90 18.11 -9.34 -18.76
C ASN A 90 18.94 -9.03 -17.51
N LYS A 91 20.12 -9.65 -17.40
CA LYS A 91 21.10 -9.31 -16.36
C LYS A 91 21.40 -7.82 -16.41
N ARG A 92 21.35 -7.14 -15.26
CA ARG A 92 21.79 -5.75 -15.14
C ARG A 92 23.28 -5.67 -15.43
N VAL A 93 23.64 -5.03 -16.53
CA VAL A 93 25.01 -4.60 -16.81
C VAL A 93 25.15 -3.18 -16.28
N SER A 94 26.30 -2.86 -15.66
CA SER A 94 26.62 -1.50 -15.23
C SER A 94 26.50 -0.55 -16.42
N GLY A 95 25.57 0.39 -16.37
CA GLY A 95 25.32 1.29 -17.48
C GLY A 95 23.99 2.04 -17.35
N ASN A 96 23.81 2.94 -18.31
CA ASN A 96 22.64 3.80 -18.42
C ASN A 96 21.43 3.11 -19.07
N ILE A 97 21.60 1.88 -19.56
CA ILE A 97 20.59 1.15 -20.31
C ILE A 97 19.94 0.07 -19.42
N ILE A 98 18.63 -0.11 -19.56
CA ILE A 98 17.88 -1.23 -19.00
C ILE A 98 17.32 -2.05 -20.14
N SER A 99 17.71 -3.31 -20.24
CA SER A 99 17.24 -4.21 -21.28
C SER A 99 16.28 -5.26 -20.72
N ARG A 100 15.22 -5.55 -21.47
CA ARG A 100 14.36 -6.72 -21.29
C ARG A 100 14.19 -7.40 -22.64
N GLU A 101 14.11 -8.72 -22.63
CA GLU A 101 13.96 -9.50 -23.85
C GLU A 101 12.51 -9.93 -24.05
N LEU A 102 12.03 -9.72 -25.27
CA LEU A 102 10.76 -10.26 -25.76
C LEU A 102 10.99 -11.71 -26.15
N VAL A 103 10.19 -12.60 -25.58
CA VAL A 103 10.33 -14.05 -25.75
C VAL A 103 9.01 -14.66 -26.15
N GLU A 104 9.09 -15.62 -27.07
CA GLU A 104 8.04 -16.58 -27.36
C GLU A 104 8.34 -17.88 -26.61
N GLU A 105 7.42 -18.28 -25.73
CA GLU A 105 7.44 -19.55 -25.02
C GLU A 105 6.37 -20.47 -25.62
N THR A 106 6.81 -21.55 -26.27
CA THR A 106 5.93 -22.60 -26.77
C THR A 106 5.68 -23.59 -25.64
N VAL A 107 4.42 -23.78 -25.26
CA VAL A 107 4.03 -24.63 -24.14
C VAL A 107 3.91 -26.08 -24.60
N ASN A 108 4.74 -26.95 -24.04
CA ASN A 108 4.78 -28.38 -24.34
C ASN A 108 4.45 -29.22 -23.08
N GLU A 109 4.34 -30.54 -23.24
CA GLU A 109 4.00 -31.46 -22.13
C GLU A 109 5.08 -31.54 -21.04
N GLU A 110 6.35 -31.64 -21.44
CA GLU A 110 7.47 -31.82 -20.51
C GLU A 110 8.34 -30.56 -20.38
N THR A 111 8.80 -30.01 -21.51
CA THR A 111 9.73 -28.87 -21.55
C THR A 111 9.30 -27.85 -22.58
N ASN A 112 9.05 -26.62 -22.13
CA ASN A 112 8.68 -25.50 -22.99
C ASN A 112 9.90 -25.04 -23.82
N ASP A 113 9.63 -24.66 -25.08
CA ASP A 113 10.65 -24.08 -25.95
C ASP A 113 10.64 -22.56 -25.87
N TYR A 114 11.82 -21.95 -25.74
CA TYR A 114 11.98 -20.51 -25.64
C TYR A 114 12.71 -19.96 -26.86
N ARG A 115 12.08 -19.03 -27.57
CA ARG A 115 12.68 -18.30 -28.67
C ARG A 115 12.73 -16.82 -28.35
N LYS A 116 13.93 -16.24 -28.38
CA LYS A 116 14.11 -14.80 -28.24
C LYS A 116 13.63 -14.12 -29.54
N LEU A 117 12.80 -13.09 -29.39
CA LEU A 117 12.27 -12.32 -30.52
C LEU A 117 12.96 -10.97 -30.70
N ALA A 118 13.26 -10.27 -29.60
CA ALA A 118 13.94 -8.98 -29.61
C ALA A 118 14.44 -8.60 -28.21
N ASN A 119 15.29 -7.58 -28.14
CA ASN A 119 15.53 -6.80 -26.93
C ASN A 119 14.78 -5.47 -27.01
N VAL A 120 14.21 -5.04 -25.88
CA VAL A 120 13.69 -3.69 -25.69
C VAL A 120 14.49 -3.02 -24.59
N GLN A 121 15.01 -1.83 -24.89
CA GLN A 121 15.99 -1.13 -24.08
C GLN A 121 15.52 0.27 -23.73
N LEU A 122 15.55 0.63 -22.45
CA LEU A 122 15.35 1.98 -21.95
C LEU A 122 16.70 2.65 -21.69
N ASP A 123 16.96 3.81 -22.30
CA ASP A 123 18.00 4.73 -21.84
C ASP A 123 17.48 5.55 -20.66
N ARG A 124 18.16 5.51 -19.51
CA ARG A 124 17.69 6.18 -18.28
C ARG A 124 17.84 7.69 -18.30
N ASN A 125 18.72 8.23 -19.14
CA ASN A 125 19.00 9.66 -19.23
C ASN A 125 17.98 10.34 -20.13
N SER A 126 17.76 9.81 -21.33
CA SER A 126 16.79 10.38 -22.26
C SER A 126 15.37 9.92 -21.99
N GLY A 127 15.19 8.73 -21.41
CA GLY A 127 13.88 8.08 -21.28
C GLY A 127 13.42 7.39 -22.56
N ASP A 128 14.27 7.31 -23.58
CA ASP A 128 13.93 6.71 -24.86
C ASP A 128 13.94 5.18 -24.79
N ILE A 129 13.03 4.57 -25.53
CA ILE A 129 12.89 3.13 -25.65
C ILE A 129 13.25 2.70 -27.08
N PHE A 130 14.21 1.79 -27.18
CA PHE A 130 14.74 1.26 -28.43
C PHE A 130 14.52 -0.24 -28.53
N VAL A 131 14.34 -0.73 -29.75
CA VAL A 131 14.28 -2.16 -30.06
C VAL A 131 15.60 -2.56 -30.71
N THR A 132 16.22 -3.64 -30.24
CA THR A 132 17.48 -4.16 -30.76
C THR A 132 17.44 -5.69 -30.85
N ASP A 133 18.38 -6.28 -31.58
CA ASP A 133 18.54 -7.74 -31.66
C ASP A 133 17.25 -8.49 -32.05
N VAL A 134 16.57 -7.97 -33.08
CA VAL A 134 15.32 -8.52 -33.59
C VAL A 134 15.62 -9.80 -34.38
N ASP A 135 14.91 -10.87 -34.06
CA ASP A 135 14.95 -12.13 -34.80
C ASP A 135 14.33 -11.93 -36.20
N CYS A 136 15.17 -11.90 -37.22
CA CYS A 136 14.74 -11.69 -38.61
C CYS A 136 13.87 -12.82 -39.19
N PHE A 137 13.78 -13.97 -38.51
CA PHE A 137 12.96 -15.10 -38.92
C PHE A 137 11.66 -15.22 -38.10
N THR A 138 11.37 -14.26 -37.21
CA THR A 138 10.11 -14.28 -36.47
C THR A 138 8.92 -13.96 -37.38
N ARG A 139 7.78 -14.60 -37.12
CA ARG A 139 6.48 -14.24 -37.72
C ARG A 139 5.63 -13.38 -36.78
N ARG A 140 6.14 -13.09 -35.58
CA ARG A 140 5.43 -12.33 -34.55
C ARG A 140 5.61 -10.83 -34.79
N ASP A 141 4.58 -10.06 -34.46
CA ASP A 141 4.58 -8.60 -34.58
C ASP A 141 5.39 -7.95 -33.44
N VAL A 142 6.72 -8.02 -33.55
CA VAL A 142 7.64 -7.45 -32.57
C VAL A 142 7.40 -5.95 -32.40
N ASP A 143 7.19 -5.22 -33.49
CA ASP A 143 6.97 -3.78 -33.46
C ASP A 143 5.69 -3.42 -32.71
N GLY A 144 4.58 -4.13 -32.96
CA GLY A 144 3.33 -3.93 -32.23
C GLY A 144 3.43 -4.18 -30.73
N TYR A 145 4.19 -5.19 -30.31
CA TYR A 145 4.48 -5.39 -28.88
C TYR A 145 5.33 -4.25 -28.29
N CYS A 146 6.35 -3.80 -29.02
CA CYS A 146 7.23 -2.72 -28.58
C CYS A 146 6.52 -1.37 -28.52
N ASP A 147 5.62 -1.08 -29.46
CA ASP A 147 4.82 0.14 -29.48
C ASP A 147 3.82 0.17 -28.32
N LYS A 148 3.16 -0.96 -28.01
CA LYS A 148 2.38 -1.10 -26.77
C LYS A 148 3.22 -0.83 -25.52
N VAL A 149 4.49 -1.27 -25.47
CA VAL A 149 5.38 -0.94 -24.36
C VAL A 149 5.62 0.56 -24.27
N LYS A 150 5.87 1.25 -25.39
CA LYS A 150 6.07 2.72 -25.42
C LYS A 150 4.81 3.47 -24.96
N GLU A 151 3.62 3.04 -25.39
CA GLU A 151 2.34 3.61 -24.98
C GLU A 151 2.12 3.46 -23.46
N LEU A 152 2.23 2.23 -22.95
CA LEU A 152 2.08 1.96 -21.52
C LEU A 152 3.17 2.66 -20.70
N TYR A 153 4.38 2.78 -21.22
CA TYR A 153 5.47 3.48 -20.55
C TYR A 153 5.13 4.95 -20.29
N LYS A 154 4.63 5.66 -21.31
CA LYS A 154 4.17 7.05 -21.17
C LYS A 154 3.02 7.13 -20.16
N LEU A 155 2.05 6.22 -20.25
CA LEU A 155 0.94 6.15 -19.31
C LEU A 155 1.42 5.98 -17.86
N TYR A 156 2.38 5.08 -17.61
CA TYR A 156 2.96 4.87 -16.28
C TYR A 156 3.77 6.06 -15.76
N LEU A 157 4.43 6.82 -16.64
CA LEU A 157 5.16 8.03 -16.25
C LEU A 157 4.24 9.14 -15.74
N ASP A 158 3.06 9.26 -16.35
CA ASP A 158 2.09 10.32 -16.07
C ASP A 158 1.02 9.93 -15.05
N SER A 159 1.10 8.71 -14.53
CA SER A 159 0.11 8.15 -13.60
C SER A 159 0.70 7.86 -12.22
N VAL A 160 -0.20 7.66 -11.25
CA VAL A 160 0.09 7.10 -9.93
C VAL A 160 -0.46 5.69 -9.82
N GLY A 161 0.30 4.81 -9.19
CA GLY A 161 -0.12 3.43 -8.92
C GLY A 161 -0.59 3.22 -7.48
N ASN A 162 -0.99 1.98 -7.20
CA ASN A 162 -1.48 1.51 -5.89
C ASN A 162 -0.68 2.02 -4.70
N ARG A 163 0.65 1.91 -4.73
CA ARG A 163 1.50 2.23 -3.56
C ARG A 163 1.37 3.69 -3.12
N GLN A 164 1.13 4.62 -4.05
CA GLN A 164 0.93 6.03 -3.75
C GLN A 164 -0.45 6.26 -3.14
N ILE A 165 -1.47 5.61 -3.70
CA ILE A 165 -2.86 5.66 -3.25
C ILE A 165 -2.98 5.06 -1.83
N GLU A 166 -2.39 3.89 -1.61
CA GLU A 166 -2.26 3.23 -0.31
C GLU A 166 -1.61 4.14 0.73
N THR A 167 -0.56 4.89 0.33
CA THR A 167 0.10 5.83 1.25
C THR A 167 -0.85 6.97 1.68
N VAL A 168 -1.70 7.46 0.78
CA VAL A 168 -2.69 8.51 1.11
C VAL A 168 -3.78 7.93 2.01
N ALA A 169 -4.33 6.78 1.63
CA ALA A 169 -5.35 6.06 2.39
C ALA A 169 -4.88 5.73 3.82
N ASP A 170 -3.69 5.12 3.95
CA ASP A 170 -3.12 4.74 5.25
C ASP A 170 -2.91 5.96 6.15
N LYS A 171 -2.45 7.10 5.60
CA LYS A 171 -2.27 8.33 6.38
C LYS A 171 -3.61 8.89 6.85
N TYR A 172 -4.60 8.90 5.96
CA TYR A 172 -5.94 9.39 6.29
C TYR A 172 -6.56 8.53 7.39
N ILE A 173 -6.60 7.20 7.20
CA ILE A 173 -7.14 6.26 8.19
C ILE A 173 -6.38 6.33 9.53
N SER A 174 -5.05 6.49 9.50
CA SER A 174 -4.26 6.66 10.72
C SER A 174 -4.63 7.93 11.50
N SER A 175 -5.12 8.98 10.82
CA SER A 175 -5.56 10.21 11.47
C SER A 175 -6.90 10.06 12.22
N LEU A 176 -7.70 9.05 11.86
CA LEU A 176 -9.00 8.75 12.48
C LEU A 176 -8.89 7.88 13.73
N ASN A 177 -7.73 7.86 14.37
CA ASN A 177 -7.39 6.97 15.48
C ASN A 177 -7.73 5.49 15.22
N ALA A 178 -7.73 5.05 13.96
CA ALA A 178 -8.12 3.70 13.59
C ALA A 178 -7.12 2.64 14.10
N ILE A 179 -7.57 1.41 14.32
CA ILE A 179 -6.70 0.24 14.51
C ILE A 179 -6.87 -0.73 13.36
N LYS A 180 -5.76 -1.33 12.94
CA LYS A 180 -5.79 -2.37 11.91
C LYS A 180 -6.19 -3.70 12.55
N ILE A 181 -7.23 -4.32 12.00
CA ILE A 181 -7.72 -5.63 12.44
C ILE A 181 -6.86 -6.73 11.83
N SER A 182 -6.63 -7.81 12.58
CA SER A 182 -5.81 -8.97 12.19
C SER A 182 -6.52 -9.85 11.15
N ALA A 183 -6.87 -9.26 10.01
CA ALA A 183 -7.48 -9.92 8.87
C ALA A 183 -6.68 -9.65 7.58
N ARG A 184 -6.76 -10.56 6.61
CA ARG A 184 -6.10 -10.39 5.31
C ARG A 184 -6.73 -9.23 4.56
N GLY A 185 -5.94 -8.21 4.22
CA GLY A 185 -6.39 -7.04 3.45
C GLY A 185 -6.36 -5.76 4.28
N TYR A 186 -7.14 -4.76 3.85
CA TYR A 186 -7.29 -3.48 4.55
C TYR A 186 -8.57 -3.51 5.36
N HIS A 187 -8.43 -3.88 6.64
CA HIS A 187 -9.54 -3.95 7.60
C HIS A 187 -9.18 -3.10 8.81
N PHE A 188 -10.07 -2.19 9.16
CA PHE A 188 -9.85 -1.23 10.23
C PHE A 188 -11.09 -1.10 11.10
N PHE A 189 -10.85 -0.91 12.39
CA PHE A 189 -11.86 -0.38 13.29
C PHE A 189 -11.62 1.12 13.49
N ILE A 190 -12.66 1.91 13.25
CA ILE A 190 -12.67 3.36 13.39
C ILE A 190 -13.58 3.71 14.57
N PRO A 191 -13.06 4.40 15.61
CA PRO A 191 -13.86 4.82 16.75
C PRO A 191 -15.05 5.70 16.36
N LYS A 192 -16.12 5.62 17.15
CA LYS A 192 -17.37 6.37 16.97
C LYS A 192 -17.18 7.85 16.66
N GLN A 193 -16.25 8.52 17.35
CA GLN A 193 -16.00 9.95 17.19
C GLN A 193 -15.50 10.35 15.80
N TYR A 194 -15.05 9.38 14.99
CA TYR A 194 -14.57 9.59 13.63
C TYR A 194 -15.46 8.99 12.54
N MET A 195 -16.65 8.45 12.88
CA MET A 195 -17.48 7.76 11.90
C MET A 195 -17.96 8.66 10.75
N GLY A 196 -18.18 9.94 11.01
CA GLY A 196 -18.63 10.90 9.99
C GLY A 196 -17.59 11.14 8.89
N TYR A 197 -16.31 10.88 9.16
CA TYR A 197 -15.23 11.03 8.18
C TYR A 197 -15.08 9.82 7.25
N ILE A 198 -15.85 8.76 7.47
CA ILE A 198 -15.81 7.57 6.60
C ILE A 198 -16.59 7.82 5.32
N ASP A 199 -17.69 8.56 5.38
CA ASP A 199 -18.55 8.79 4.22
C ASP A 199 -17.76 9.58 3.15
N ASP A 200 -17.03 10.63 3.54
CA ASP A 200 -16.09 11.36 2.65
C ASP A 200 -14.99 10.45 2.05
N PHE A 201 -14.56 9.42 2.80
CA PHE A 201 -13.54 8.48 2.34
C PHE A 201 -14.09 7.45 1.36
N GLU A 202 -15.33 7.01 1.56
CA GLU A 202 -16.07 6.16 0.62
C GLU A 202 -16.27 6.90 -0.70
N ASP A 203 -16.76 8.15 -0.65
CA ASP A 203 -16.93 9.01 -1.83
C ASP A 203 -15.61 9.23 -2.58
N PHE A 204 -14.52 9.53 -1.86
CA PHE A 204 -13.19 9.64 -2.44
C PHE A 204 -12.76 8.36 -3.18
N MET A 205 -13.01 7.19 -2.58
CA MET A 205 -12.63 5.91 -3.17
C MET A 205 -13.49 5.54 -4.38
N GLU A 206 -14.77 5.87 -4.37
CA GLU A 206 -15.66 5.68 -5.52
C GLU A 206 -15.24 6.56 -6.70
N GLU A 207 -14.95 7.84 -6.44
CA GLU A 207 -14.50 8.76 -7.48
C GLU A 207 -13.14 8.32 -8.05
N LEU A 208 -12.21 7.93 -7.17
CA LEU A 208 -10.91 7.37 -7.56
C LEU A 208 -11.04 6.10 -8.40
N SER A 209 -12.02 5.25 -8.08
CA SER A 209 -12.33 4.04 -8.84
C SER A 209 -12.76 4.38 -10.28
N GLY A 210 -13.58 5.42 -10.44
CA GLY A 210 -14.03 5.93 -11.74
C GLY A 210 -12.90 6.48 -12.62
N MET A 211 -11.83 7.00 -12.00
CA MET A 211 -10.64 7.52 -12.71
C MET A 211 -9.63 6.43 -13.14
N ASN A 212 -9.91 5.14 -12.85
CA ASN A 212 -8.95 4.07 -13.15
C ASN A 212 -8.75 3.85 -14.66
N LEU A 213 -7.55 4.21 -15.13
CA LEU A 213 -7.10 4.04 -16.51
C LEU A 213 -6.64 2.60 -16.80
N TYR A 214 -6.41 1.79 -15.76
CA TYR A 214 -6.03 0.41 -15.95
C TYR A 214 -7.19 -0.40 -16.56
N ALA A 215 -6.97 -0.92 -17.76
CA ALA A 215 -7.88 -1.83 -18.44
C ALA A 215 -7.37 -3.28 -18.26
N PRO A 216 -8.03 -4.11 -17.45
CA PRO A 216 -7.59 -5.49 -17.28
C PRO A 216 -7.78 -6.29 -18.58
N THR A 217 -6.74 -7.04 -18.98
CA THR A 217 -6.78 -7.96 -20.13
C THR A 217 -7.79 -9.10 -19.92
N ASN A 218 -8.07 -9.46 -18.66
CA ASN A 218 -9.02 -10.48 -18.28
C ASN A 218 -10.27 -9.84 -17.62
N LYS A 219 -11.44 -10.06 -18.21
CA LYS A 219 -12.74 -9.57 -17.69
C LYS A 219 -13.07 -10.05 -16.27
N ALA A 220 -12.44 -11.13 -15.79
CA ALA A 220 -12.60 -11.60 -14.41
C ALA A 220 -11.85 -10.74 -13.36
N THR A 221 -10.96 -9.84 -13.79
CA THR A 221 -10.23 -8.95 -12.88
C THR A 221 -11.08 -7.73 -12.58
N ARG A 222 -11.37 -7.48 -11.29
CA ARG A 222 -12.10 -6.28 -10.87
C ARG A 222 -11.33 -5.02 -11.26
N LYS A 223 -12.02 -4.07 -11.86
CA LYS A 223 -11.49 -2.74 -12.19
C LYS A 223 -11.69 -1.74 -11.05
N GLU A 224 -12.72 -1.96 -10.24
CA GLU A 224 -13.20 -1.01 -9.25
C GLU A 224 -12.67 -1.30 -7.85
N ILE A 225 -12.51 -0.22 -7.07
CA ILE A 225 -12.20 -0.29 -5.65
C ILE A 225 -13.41 -0.87 -4.92
N SER A 226 -13.19 -1.90 -4.11
CA SER A 226 -14.23 -2.40 -3.20
C SER A 226 -13.98 -1.78 -1.85
N ILE A 227 -14.93 -0.97 -1.39
CA ILE A 227 -14.94 -0.34 -0.06
C ILE A 227 -16.33 -0.51 0.55
N ASN A 228 -16.37 -0.68 1.86
CA ASN A 228 -17.63 -0.65 2.62
C ASN A 228 -17.33 -0.47 4.11
N SER A 229 -18.29 0.08 4.85
CA SER A 229 -18.23 0.21 6.30
C SER A 229 -19.49 -0.32 6.99
N MET A 230 -19.32 -0.87 8.18
CA MET A 230 -20.40 -1.49 8.97
C MET A 230 -20.34 -1.01 10.41
N TYR A 231 -21.48 -0.72 11.03
CA TYR A 231 -21.51 -0.34 12.45
C TYR A 231 -21.10 -1.50 13.37
N VAL A 232 -20.37 -1.18 14.43
CA VAL A 232 -20.00 -2.10 15.50
C VAL A 232 -20.81 -1.75 16.75
N ALA A 233 -21.65 -2.67 17.19
CA ALA A 233 -22.46 -2.50 18.40
C ALA A 233 -21.61 -2.38 19.67
N ASP A 234 -22.09 -1.59 20.63
CA ASP A 234 -21.52 -1.42 21.96
C ASP A 234 -22.07 -2.46 22.94
N ASP A 235 -21.69 -3.72 22.71
CA ASP A 235 -21.95 -4.83 23.62
C ASP A 235 -20.65 -5.39 24.21
N GLU A 236 -20.77 -6.15 25.31
CA GLU A 236 -19.60 -6.69 26.03
C GLU A 236 -18.76 -7.64 25.14
N LYS A 237 -19.41 -8.40 24.25
CA LYS A 237 -18.73 -9.35 23.37
C LYS A 237 -17.90 -8.59 22.33
N GLN A 238 -18.43 -7.53 21.73
CA GLN A 238 -17.70 -6.69 20.78
C GLN A 238 -16.59 -5.91 21.48
N ARG A 239 -16.83 -5.35 22.68
CA ARG A 239 -15.77 -4.67 23.47
C ARG A 239 -14.61 -5.61 23.77
N LYS A 240 -14.87 -6.86 24.17
CA LYS A 240 -13.82 -7.89 24.37
C LYS A 240 -13.06 -8.20 23.09
N LYS A 241 -13.74 -8.43 21.98
CA LYS A 241 -13.09 -8.68 20.68
C LYS A 241 -12.24 -7.49 20.23
N MET A 242 -12.76 -6.27 20.35
CA MET A 242 -12.04 -5.06 19.98
C MET A 242 -10.83 -4.81 20.88
N ALA A 243 -10.89 -5.15 22.18
CA ALA A 243 -9.71 -5.13 23.04
C ALA A 243 -8.65 -6.14 22.60
N THR A 244 -9.04 -7.37 22.24
CA THR A 244 -8.08 -8.36 21.72
C THR A 244 -7.38 -7.85 20.46
N GLU A 245 -8.13 -7.29 19.51
CA GLU A 245 -7.56 -6.70 18.29
C GLU A 245 -6.68 -5.48 18.58
N PHE A 246 -7.09 -4.66 19.56
CA PHE A 246 -6.28 -3.53 20.02
C PHE A 246 -4.94 -3.99 20.59
N TYR A 247 -4.93 -5.01 21.46
CA TYR A 247 -3.71 -5.57 22.01
C TYR A 247 -2.77 -6.10 20.92
N LEU A 248 -3.28 -6.87 19.96
CA LEU A 248 -2.49 -7.37 18.83
C LEU A 248 -1.90 -6.24 17.98
N TYR A 249 -2.70 -5.21 17.68
CA TYR A 249 -2.26 -4.04 16.94
C TYR A 249 -1.13 -3.32 17.68
N MET A 250 -1.32 -3.06 18.98
CA MET A 250 -0.39 -2.29 19.79
C MET A 250 0.91 -3.05 20.05
N GLN A 251 0.85 -4.36 20.31
CA GLN A 251 2.03 -5.20 20.49
C GLN A 251 2.94 -5.12 19.26
N LYS A 252 2.35 -5.21 18.05
CA LYS A 252 3.08 -5.06 16.80
C LYS A 252 3.68 -3.66 16.63
N GLN A 253 2.94 -2.61 16.98
CA GLN A 253 3.44 -1.23 16.90
C GLN A 253 4.60 -0.97 17.88
N ILE A 254 4.49 -1.46 19.12
CA ILE A 254 5.54 -1.33 20.12
C ILE A 254 6.80 -2.05 19.65
N GLN A 255 6.69 -3.31 19.19
CA GLN A 255 7.84 -4.05 18.67
C GLN A 255 8.51 -3.32 17.51
N ASP A 256 7.73 -2.81 16.55
CA ASP A 256 8.24 -2.02 15.43
C ASP A 256 9.00 -0.76 15.89
N TYR A 257 8.59 -0.15 17.02
CA TYR A 257 9.23 1.04 17.58
C TYR A 257 10.51 0.67 18.31
N GLN A 258 10.48 -0.38 19.13
CA GLN A 258 11.65 -0.94 19.82
C GLN A 258 12.76 -1.29 18.82
N ASP A 259 12.44 -2.07 17.79
CA ASP A 259 13.40 -2.47 16.74
C ASP A 259 14.08 -1.26 16.06
N LYS A 260 13.31 -0.21 15.78
CA LYS A 260 13.82 0.99 15.11
C LYS A 260 14.68 1.85 16.04
N ILE A 261 14.30 1.98 17.30
CA ILE A 261 15.08 2.71 18.31
C ILE A 261 16.37 1.96 18.60
N GLU A 262 16.32 0.64 18.79
CA GLU A 262 17.52 -0.19 18.95
C GLU A 262 18.49 -0.06 17.79
N LYS A 263 17.99 -0.08 16.55
CA LYS A 263 18.84 0.13 15.36
C LYS A 263 19.53 1.49 15.39
N LEU A 264 18.85 2.54 15.84
CA LEU A 264 19.45 3.87 15.99
C LEU A 264 20.51 3.91 17.09
N ILE A 265 20.24 3.25 18.22
CA ILE A 265 21.17 3.09 19.34
C ILE A 265 22.43 2.33 18.90
N LYS A 266 22.25 1.18 18.23
CA LYS A 266 23.34 0.32 17.68
C LYS A 266 24.16 1.05 16.62
N ALA A 267 23.51 1.86 15.78
CA ALA A 267 24.18 2.70 14.78
C ALA A 267 24.88 3.93 15.39
N GLY A 268 24.81 4.15 16.71
CA GLY A 268 25.43 5.30 17.37
C GLY A 268 24.79 6.63 16.98
N SER A 269 23.50 6.64 16.63
CA SER A 269 22.79 7.88 16.29
C SER A 269 22.78 8.85 17.46
N GLN A 270 23.00 10.14 17.19
CA GLN A 270 23.07 11.20 18.20
C GLN A 270 22.20 12.42 17.84
N SER A 271 21.16 12.23 17.02
CA SER A 271 20.33 13.32 16.53
C SER A 271 19.19 13.66 17.50
N ASN A 272 19.20 14.87 18.05
CA ASN A 272 18.12 15.37 18.92
C ASN A 272 16.78 15.44 18.18
N ALA A 273 16.77 15.82 16.90
CA ALA A 273 15.53 15.87 16.11
C ALA A 273 14.90 14.48 15.92
N ILE A 274 15.72 13.44 15.73
CA ILE A 274 15.24 12.06 15.63
C ILE A 274 14.68 11.60 16.99
N LEU A 275 15.37 11.92 18.09
CA LEU A 275 14.90 11.63 19.44
C LEU A 275 13.53 12.29 19.72
N THR A 276 13.38 13.59 19.50
CA THR A 276 12.10 14.29 19.72
C THR A 276 10.97 13.66 18.92
N ARG A 277 11.23 13.27 17.67
CA ARG A 277 10.23 12.58 16.84
C ARG A 277 9.80 11.23 17.43
N TRP A 278 10.73 10.46 18.00
CA TRP A 278 10.40 9.19 18.65
C TRP A 278 9.64 9.39 19.94
N LEU A 279 10.05 10.34 20.79
CA LEU A 279 9.33 10.68 22.01
C LEU A 279 7.88 11.07 21.71
N ASN A 280 7.65 11.91 20.69
CA ASN A 280 6.30 12.29 20.27
C ASN A 280 5.48 11.08 19.79
N ARG A 281 6.10 10.13 19.07
CA ARG A 281 5.44 8.90 18.62
C ARG A 281 5.05 8.00 19.77
N VAL A 282 5.91 7.85 20.78
CA VAL A 282 5.61 7.06 21.98
C VAL A 282 4.47 7.71 22.76
N SER A 283 4.51 9.03 22.98
CA SER A 283 3.42 9.78 23.62
C SER A 283 2.09 9.59 22.87
N THR A 284 2.09 9.73 21.54
CA THR A 284 0.87 9.53 20.73
C THR A 284 0.33 8.09 20.87
N LEU A 285 1.22 7.10 21.03
CA LEU A 285 0.83 5.71 21.22
C LEU A 285 0.21 5.47 22.60
N GLU A 286 0.70 6.16 23.63
CA GLU A 286 0.12 6.16 24.98
C GLU A 286 -1.24 6.87 25.02
N ASP A 287 -1.37 8.02 24.36
CA ASP A 287 -2.64 8.74 24.22
C ASP A 287 -3.69 7.86 23.54
N LYS A 288 -3.28 7.12 22.49
CA LYS A 288 -4.13 6.15 21.81
C LYS A 288 -4.58 5.02 22.73
N LYS A 289 -3.71 4.53 23.63
CA LYS A 289 -4.12 3.56 24.67
C LYS A 289 -5.23 4.14 25.54
N TYR A 290 -5.03 5.35 26.04
CA TYR A 290 -6.00 6.02 26.90
C TYR A 290 -7.37 6.20 26.20
N ASP A 291 -7.37 6.68 24.96
CA ASP A 291 -8.59 6.83 24.17
C ASP A 291 -9.37 5.51 24.05
N TYR A 292 -8.66 4.40 23.80
CA TYR A 292 -9.29 3.09 23.67
C TYR A 292 -9.75 2.51 25.00
N GLU A 293 -9.12 2.85 26.13
CA GLU A 293 -9.66 2.49 27.45
C GLU A 293 -11.03 3.14 27.69
N VAL A 294 -11.20 4.39 27.25
CA VAL A 294 -12.47 5.11 27.33
C VAL A 294 -13.51 4.50 26.38
N ILE A 295 -13.15 4.26 25.11
CA ILE A 295 -14.05 3.67 24.11
C ILE A 295 -14.52 2.27 24.52
N LEU A 296 -13.59 1.44 25.00
CA LEU A 296 -13.86 0.05 25.36
C LEU A 296 -14.34 -0.11 26.81
N LYS A 297 -14.45 0.98 27.57
CA LYS A 297 -14.94 1.01 28.96
C LYS A 297 -14.19 0.00 29.86
N GLN A 298 -12.89 -0.18 29.63
CA GLN A 298 -12.04 -1.11 30.38
C GLN A 298 -10.59 -0.65 30.38
N ARG A 299 -9.84 -1.08 31.39
CA ARG A 299 -8.39 -0.85 31.47
C ARG A 299 -7.64 -1.82 30.58
N LEU A 300 -6.59 -1.34 29.92
CA LEU A 300 -5.78 -2.11 28.97
C LEU A 300 -4.37 -2.35 29.53
N ASN A 301 -4.30 -2.81 30.79
CA ASN A 301 -3.07 -2.88 31.58
C ASN A 301 -2.12 -4.01 31.16
N ASP A 302 -2.59 -4.97 30.37
CA ASP A 302 -1.77 -6.12 29.94
C ASP A 302 -0.54 -5.71 29.11
N MET A 303 -0.45 -4.44 28.71
CA MET A 303 0.63 -3.86 27.91
C MET A 303 1.62 -2.97 28.69
N ASP A 304 1.42 -2.80 29.99
CA ASP A 304 2.17 -1.82 30.77
C ASP A 304 3.68 -2.13 30.78
N SER A 305 4.03 -3.42 30.86
CA SER A 305 5.42 -3.89 30.79
C SER A 305 6.09 -3.53 29.46
N GLU A 306 5.38 -3.70 28.33
CA GLU A 306 5.88 -3.38 27.00
C GLU A 306 6.10 -1.87 26.83
N PHE A 307 5.21 -1.05 27.39
CA PHE A 307 5.39 0.41 27.42
C PHE A 307 6.56 0.83 28.32
N GLU A 308 6.74 0.21 29.49
CA GLU A 308 7.90 0.45 30.35
C GLU A 308 9.23 0.11 29.66
N CYS A 309 9.27 -1.01 28.93
CA CYS A 309 10.42 -1.38 28.12
C CYS A 309 10.71 -0.32 27.04
N LEU A 310 9.68 0.13 26.31
CA LEU A 310 9.81 1.15 25.28
C LEU A 310 10.28 2.51 25.84
N ARG A 311 9.80 2.90 27.03
CA ARG A 311 10.25 4.10 27.74
C ARG A 311 11.73 3.99 28.12
N THR A 312 12.14 2.84 28.65
CA THR A 312 13.54 2.58 29.03
C THR A 312 14.48 2.72 27.84
N LEU A 313 14.11 2.17 26.68
CA LEU A 313 14.87 2.34 25.43
C LEU A 313 14.96 3.80 24.96
N CYS A 314 13.86 4.55 25.10
CA CYS A 314 13.87 5.99 24.79
C CYS A 314 14.79 6.78 25.72
N ASP A 315 14.79 6.46 27.01
CA ASP A 315 15.67 7.10 28.00
C ASP A 315 17.15 6.77 27.75
N GLU A 316 17.47 5.53 27.37
CA GLU A 316 18.82 5.16 26.95
C GLU A 316 19.25 5.99 25.73
N TYR A 317 18.40 6.09 24.70
CA TYR A 317 18.69 6.89 23.52
C TYR A 317 18.89 8.37 23.87
N LYS A 318 18.07 8.90 24.77
CA LYS A 318 18.16 10.28 25.28
C LYS A 318 19.47 10.55 26.01
N LEU A 319 19.98 9.61 26.82
CA LEU A 319 21.28 9.73 27.47
C LEU A 319 22.42 9.80 26.45
N ARG A 320 22.39 8.98 25.39
CA ARG A 320 23.41 8.98 24.33
C ARG A 320 23.44 10.29 23.53
N VAL A 321 22.27 10.88 23.25
CA VAL A 321 22.19 12.20 22.60
C VAL A 321 22.74 13.29 23.52
N ARG A 322 22.42 13.26 24.82
CA ARG A 322 22.87 14.24 25.82
C ARG A 322 24.38 14.20 26.08
N ALA A 323 25.00 13.02 26.05
CA ALA A 323 26.43 12.86 26.27
C ALA A 323 27.28 13.76 25.34
N LYS A 324 26.80 14.07 24.12
CA LYS A 324 27.48 14.99 23.20
C LYS A 324 27.24 16.48 23.50
N GLY A 325 26.05 16.85 23.98
CA GLY A 325 25.73 18.24 24.32
C GLY A 325 26.63 18.83 25.40
N GLY A 326 27.14 17.98 26.31
CA GLY A 326 28.13 18.37 27.32
C GLY A 326 29.55 18.57 26.79
N TYR A 327 29.94 17.90 25.69
CA TYR A 327 31.28 18.07 25.09
C TYR A 327 31.41 19.33 24.23
N ASN A 328 30.32 19.91 23.75
CA ASN A 328 30.33 21.13 22.90
C ASN A 328 30.27 22.45 23.70
N ILE A 329 30.19 22.40 25.03
CA ILE A 329 30.17 23.60 25.91
C ILE A 329 31.56 23.86 26.54
N ALA A 330 32.52 22.96 26.32
CA ALA A 330 33.87 23.02 26.88
C ALA A 330 34.97 23.27 25.82
N ALA A 331 34.66 24.03 24.76
CA ALA A 331 35.62 24.47 23.74
C ALA A 331 35.56 25.98 23.56
#